data_AF-A0AAE3JRX7-F1
#
_entry.id   AF-A0AAE3JRX7-F1
#
_cell.length_a   1.000
_cell.length_b   1.000
_cell.length_c   1.000
_cell.angle_alpha   90.00
_cell.angle_beta   90.00
_cell.angle_gamma   90.00
#
_symmetry.space_group_name_H-M   'P 1'
#
loop_
_entity.id
_entity.type
_entity.pdbx_description
1 polymer ?
#
loop_
_entity_poly.entity_id
_entity_poly.type
_entity_poly.pdbx_seq_one_letter_code
_entity_poly.pdbx_strand_id
1 'polypeptide(L)'
;MCNSEMDLGLEASKYKNPRFDIVSRIAYLLGVSEEYFLGEESNFDETIYTGLEECKDARIVRNLCIIRTALLRNNGRIRNLFQYDMKNIDTIPEYLLMCDKEVIEV
;
A
#
# COMPACT_ATOMS: atom_id res chain seq x y z
N MET A 1 -10.82 29.45 42.29
CA MET A 1 -10.81 30.19 41.01
C MET A 1 -9.35 30.42 40.65
N CYS A 2 -8.77 29.88 39.60
CA CYS A 2 -9.29 29.14 38.46
C CYS A 2 -8.36 27.97 38.15
N ASN A 3 -8.97 26.83 37.82
CA ASN A 3 -8.32 25.82 36.99
C ASN A 3 -8.15 26.44 35.60
N SER A 4 -6.96 26.33 35.02
CA SER A 4 -6.77 26.47 33.58
C SER A 4 -5.83 25.35 33.20
N GLU A 5 -6.45 24.35 32.58
CA GLU A 5 -5.88 23.12 32.05
C GLU A 5 -4.56 23.40 31.36
N MET A 6 -3.53 22.67 31.79
CA MET A 6 -2.25 22.63 31.09
C MET A 6 -2.49 21.82 29.83
N ASP A 7 -2.55 22.55 28.72
CA ASP A 7 -2.81 22.10 27.36
C ASP A 7 -2.06 20.79 27.04
N LEU A 8 -2.84 19.73 26.83
CA LEU A 8 -2.40 18.37 26.52
C LEU A 8 -2.07 18.24 25.02
N GLY A 9 -1.42 19.26 24.44
CA GLY A 9 -1.67 19.62 23.05
C GLY A 9 -0.48 20.10 22.23
N LEU A 10 0.77 19.86 22.61
CA LEU A 10 1.96 20.07 21.76
C LEU A 10 3.17 19.49 22.50
N GLU A 11 4.20 18.98 21.82
CA GLU A 11 5.40 18.34 22.40
C GLU A 11 5.35 16.81 22.63
N ALA A 12 4.57 16.07 21.84
CA ALA A 12 4.78 14.62 21.61
C ALA A 12 5.52 14.34 20.28
N SER A 13 6.14 15.36 19.68
CA SER A 13 6.43 15.45 18.25
C SER A 13 7.79 14.91 17.77
N LYS A 14 8.54 14.17 18.59
CA LYS A 14 9.88 13.66 18.16
C LYS A 14 10.22 12.22 18.51
N TYR A 15 9.38 11.52 19.28
CA TYR A 15 9.47 10.06 19.37
C TYR A 15 8.56 9.46 18.30
N LYS A 16 9.16 9.03 17.17
CA LYS A 16 8.46 8.18 16.18
C LYS A 16 7.84 7.02 16.94
N ASN A 17 6.52 7.04 17.11
CA ASN A 17 5.80 5.98 17.77
C ASN A 17 6.13 4.68 16.99
N PRO A 18 6.78 3.68 17.61
CA PRO A 18 7.23 2.49 16.90
C PRO A 18 6.06 1.73 16.25
N ARG A 19 4.83 1.93 16.75
CA ARG A 19 3.60 1.42 16.11
C ARG A 19 3.34 2.09 14.76
N PHE A 20 3.60 3.40 14.64
CA PHE A 20 3.40 4.15 13.41
C PHE A 20 4.41 3.74 12.33
N ASP A 21 5.67 3.48 12.73
CA ASP A 21 6.71 2.98 11.80
C ASP A 21 6.34 1.60 11.24
N ILE A 22 6.03 0.62 12.11
CA ILE A 22 5.67 -0.73 11.65
C ILE A 22 4.40 -0.73 10.80
N VAL A 23 3.36 0.03 11.19
CA VAL A 23 2.10 0.11 10.45
C VAL A 23 2.33 0.69 9.05
N SER A 24 3.14 1.76 8.94
CA SER A 24 3.46 2.38 7.65
C SER A 24 4.27 1.45 6.74
N ARG A 25 5.27 0.74 7.28
CA ARG A 25 6.05 -0.24 6.51
C ARG A 25 5.19 -1.37 5.99
N ILE A 26 4.33 -1.91 6.84
CA ILE A 26 3.42 -3.00 6.46
C ILE A 26 2.39 -2.51 5.44
N ALA A 27 1.82 -1.31 5.62
CA ALA A 27 0.91 -0.71 4.65
C ALA A 27 1.55 -0.58 3.26
N TYR A 28 2.81 -0.11 3.20
CA TYR A 28 3.55 -0.02 1.95
C TYR A 28 3.73 -1.40 1.30
N LEU A 29 4.24 -2.38 2.05
CA LEU A 29 4.50 -3.72 1.55
C LEU A 29 3.23 -4.48 1.15
N LEU A 30 2.09 -4.16 1.76
CA LEU A 30 0.79 -4.72 1.38
C LEU A 30 0.21 -4.13 0.08
N GLY A 31 0.80 -3.05 -0.44
CA GLY A 31 0.32 -2.39 -1.64
C GLY A 31 -0.77 -1.35 -1.41
N VAL A 32 -0.81 -0.71 -0.23
CA VAL A 32 -1.71 0.42 0.01
C VAL A 32 -1.31 1.58 -0.91
N SER A 33 -2.30 2.22 -1.56
CA SER A 33 -2.09 3.33 -2.51
C SER A 33 -1.39 4.52 -1.83
N GLU A 34 -0.56 5.23 -2.61
CA GLU A 34 0.19 6.42 -2.16
C GLU A 34 -0.73 7.51 -1.62
N GLU A 35 -1.94 7.64 -2.17
CA GLU A 35 -2.93 8.63 -1.74
C GLU A 35 -3.26 8.53 -0.24
N TYR A 36 -3.16 7.33 0.35
CA TYR A 36 -3.39 7.12 1.77
C TYR A 36 -2.20 7.56 2.64
N PHE A 37 -1.00 7.71 2.06
CA PHE A 37 0.19 8.25 2.74
C PHE A 37 0.24 9.78 2.66
N LEU A 38 -0.25 10.37 1.57
CA LEU A 38 -0.20 11.82 1.31
C LEU A 38 -1.37 12.62 1.91
N GLY A 39 -2.40 11.96 2.45
CA GLY A 39 -3.56 12.64 3.03
C GLY A 39 -3.24 13.46 4.28
N GLU A 40 -3.93 14.59 4.47
CA GLU A 40 -3.73 15.49 5.63
C GLU A 40 -3.91 14.80 6.99
N GLU A 41 -4.83 13.84 7.09
CA GLU A 41 -5.04 12.99 8.27
C GLU A 41 -4.55 11.55 8.02
N SER A 42 -3.39 11.39 7.37
CA SER A 42 -2.85 10.05 7.12
C SER A 42 -2.52 9.31 8.42
N ASN A 43 -2.88 8.03 8.46
CA ASN A 43 -2.45 7.10 9.51
C ASN A 43 -1.07 6.48 9.21
N PHE A 44 -0.38 6.96 8.18
CA PHE A 44 0.90 6.45 7.70
C PHE A 44 1.94 7.56 7.58
N ASP A 45 3.21 7.17 7.58
CA ASP A 45 4.36 8.04 7.43
C ASP A 45 4.80 8.10 5.96
N GLU A 46 4.63 9.24 5.32
CA GLU A 46 5.10 9.51 3.95
C GLU A 46 6.61 9.27 3.80
N THR A 47 7.42 9.58 4.80
CA THR A 47 8.89 9.39 4.72
C THR A 47 9.27 7.91 4.61
N ILE A 48 8.43 7.01 5.16
CA ILE A 48 8.61 5.57 5.03
C ILE A 48 8.21 5.11 3.63
N TYR A 49 7.16 5.70 3.06
CA TYR A 49 6.76 5.44 1.68
C TYR A 49 7.91 5.76 0.72
N THR A 50 8.38 7.02 0.71
CA THR A 50 9.47 7.46 -0.17
C THR A 50 10.73 6.63 0.04
N GLY A 51 11.09 6.33 1.28
CA GLY A 51 12.29 5.54 1.58
C GLY A 51 12.19 4.08 1.10
N LEU A 52 11.00 3.48 1.12
CA LEU A 52 10.79 2.13 0.59
C LEU A 52 10.64 2.10 -0.93
N GLU A 53 10.14 3.18 -1.53
CA GLU A 53 10.01 3.30 -2.98
C GLU A 53 11.39 3.29 -3.68
N GLU A 54 12.40 3.87 -3.06
CA GLU A 54 13.79 3.77 -3.53
C GLU A 54 14.38 2.35 -3.40
N CYS A 55 13.81 1.50 -2.55
CA CYS A 55 14.28 0.14 -2.33
C CYS A 55 13.66 -0.85 -3.32
N LYS A 56 14.47 -1.39 -4.24
CA LYS A 56 14.03 -2.38 -5.24
C LYS A 56 13.36 -3.60 -4.60
N ASP A 57 13.93 -4.14 -3.51
CA ASP A 57 13.39 -5.34 -2.86
C ASP A 57 12.02 -5.06 -2.22
N ALA A 58 11.84 -3.88 -1.64
CA ALA A 58 10.56 -3.46 -1.08
C ALA A 58 9.49 -3.31 -2.18
N ARG A 59 9.84 -2.69 -3.32
CA ARG A 59 8.97 -2.59 -4.49
C ARG A 59 8.58 -3.95 -5.07
N ILE A 60 9.51 -4.91 -5.12
CA ILE A 60 9.21 -6.29 -5.55
C ILE A 60 8.15 -6.90 -4.63
N VAL A 61 8.33 -6.81 -3.31
CA VAL A 61 7.37 -7.35 -2.34
C VAL A 61 6.01 -6.66 -2.46
N ARG A 62 5.99 -5.32 -2.56
CA ARG A 62 4.78 -4.51 -2.78
C ARG A 62 4.02 -4.97 -4.01
N ASN A 63 4.68 -5.05 -5.16
CA ASN A 63 4.06 -5.45 -6.43
C ASN A 63 3.49 -6.87 -6.37
N LEU A 64 4.20 -7.81 -5.74
CA LEU A 64 3.69 -9.16 -5.53
C LEU A 64 2.44 -9.18 -4.64
N CYS A 65 2.40 -8.37 -3.59
CA CYS A 65 1.22 -8.24 -2.72
C CYS A 65 0.01 -7.64 -3.44
N ILE A 66 0.22 -6.68 -4.33
CA ILE A 66 -0.84 -6.09 -5.17
C ILE A 66 -1.40 -7.16 -6.10
N ILE A 67 -0.54 -7.87 -6.84
CA ILE A 67 -0.93 -8.97 -7.75
C ILE A 67 -1.68 -10.05 -6.98
N ARG A 68 -1.17 -10.50 -5.83
CA ARG A 68 -1.84 -11.49 -4.97
C ARG A 68 -3.25 -11.02 -4.61
N THR A 69 -3.41 -9.77 -4.22
CA THR A 69 -4.71 -9.21 -3.82
C THR A 69 -5.67 -9.14 -5.00
N ALA A 70 -5.20 -8.74 -6.18
CA ALA A 70 -6.00 -8.75 -7.41
C ALA A 70 -6.46 -10.17 -7.78
N LEU A 71 -5.56 -11.16 -7.72
CA LEU A 71 -5.89 -12.57 -7.99
C LEU A 71 -6.90 -13.12 -6.98
N LEU A 72 -6.72 -12.85 -5.68
CA LEU A 72 -7.64 -13.32 -4.64
C LEU A 72 -9.04 -12.72 -4.80
N ARG A 73 -9.13 -11.41 -5.04
CA ARG A 73 -10.42 -10.72 -5.24
C ARG A 73 -11.20 -11.25 -6.44
N ASN A 74 -10.51 -11.84 -7.41
CA ASN A 74 -11.07 -12.29 -8.67
C ASN A 74 -11.01 -13.81 -8.88
N ASN A 75 -10.75 -14.57 -7.82
CA ASN A 75 -10.44 -16.00 -7.90
C ASN A 75 -11.50 -16.82 -8.67
N GLY A 76 -12.79 -16.49 -8.52
CA GLY A 76 -13.89 -17.16 -9.20
C GLY A 76 -13.86 -16.94 -10.71
N ARG A 77 -13.65 -15.70 -11.16
CA ARG A 77 -13.53 -15.37 -12.59
C ARG A 77 -12.29 -16.03 -13.19
N ILE A 78 -11.14 -15.90 -12.53
CA ILE A 78 -9.87 -16.48 -12.99
C ILE A 78 -9.97 -18.00 -13.12
N ARG A 79 -10.53 -18.66 -12.11
CA ARG A 79 -10.77 -20.11 -12.15
C ARG A 79 -11.64 -20.51 -13.33
N ASN A 80 -12.70 -19.75 -13.63
CA ASN A 80 -13.56 -20.05 -14.78
C ASN A 80 -12.83 -19.86 -16.11
N LEU A 81 -12.05 -18.78 -16.26
CA LEU A 81 -11.25 -18.51 -17.47
C LEU A 81 -10.20 -19.62 -17.69
N PHE A 82 -9.60 -20.15 -16.62
CA PHE A 82 -8.66 -21.26 -16.70
C PHE A 82 -9.36 -22.58 -17.05
N GLN A 83 -10.49 -22.87 -16.40
CA GLN A 83 -11.16 -24.16 -16.51
C GLN A 83 -11.95 -24.32 -17.83
N TYR A 84 -12.61 -23.27 -18.28
CA TYR A 84 -13.56 -23.34 -19.40
C TYR A 84 -13.02 -22.68 -20.67
N ASP A 85 -12.26 -21.60 -20.53
CA ASP A 85 -11.75 -20.85 -21.69
C ASP A 85 -10.28 -21.18 -22.01
N MET A 86 -9.63 -22.06 -21.21
CA MET A 86 -8.22 -22.46 -21.34
C MET A 86 -7.26 -21.26 -21.46
N LYS A 87 -7.64 -20.13 -20.85
CA LYS A 87 -6.83 -18.92 -20.86
C LYS A 87 -5.68 -19.05 -19.87
N ASN A 88 -4.55 -18.42 -20.21
CA ASN A 88 -3.44 -18.28 -19.30
C ASN A 88 -3.47 -16.91 -18.61
N ILE A 89 -2.76 -16.78 -17.50
CA ILE A 89 -2.74 -15.54 -16.69
C ILE A 89 -2.24 -14.32 -17.48
N ASP A 90 -1.30 -14.51 -18.40
CA ASP A 90 -0.72 -13.50 -19.30
C ASP A 90 -1.74 -12.99 -20.33
N THR A 91 -2.78 -13.77 -20.62
CA THR A 91 -3.85 -13.40 -21.56
C THR A 91 -5.01 -12.67 -20.89
N ILE A 92 -4.91 -12.39 -19.58
CA ILE A 92 -5.94 -11.72 -18.79
C ILE A 92 -5.43 -10.33 -18.39
N PRO A 93 -5.56 -9.32 -19.28
CA PRO A 93 -4.92 -8.01 -19.12
C PRO A 93 -5.41 -7.26 -17.89
N GLU A 94 -6.62 -7.56 -17.39
CA GLU A 94 -7.19 -6.88 -16.22
C GLU A 94 -6.46 -7.22 -14.91
N TYR A 95 -5.52 -8.18 -14.90
CA TYR A 95 -4.71 -8.51 -13.71
C TYR A 95 -3.24 -8.10 -13.84
N LEU A 96 -2.81 -7.70 -15.05
CA LEU A 96 -1.48 -7.15 -15.30
C LEU A 96 -1.45 -5.62 -15.19
N LEU A 97 -2.58 -4.96 -15.48
CA LEU A 97 -2.73 -3.49 -15.56
C LEU A 97 -3.42 -2.84 -14.35
N MET A 98 -3.73 -3.61 -13.31
CA MET A 98 -4.24 -3.05 -12.04
C MET A 98 -3.14 -2.58 -11.10
N CYS A 99 -1.87 -2.82 -11.45
CA CYS A 99 -0.73 -2.06 -10.93
C CYS A 99 -0.59 -0.79 -11.78
N ASP A 100 -1.44 0.19 -11.51
CA ASP A 100 -1.36 1.59 -11.93
C ASP A 100 -1.17 1.90 -13.44
N LYS A 101 -1.85 2.96 -13.88
CA LYS A 101 -1.66 3.59 -15.19
C LYS A 101 -0.27 4.27 -15.34
N GLU A 102 0.73 3.91 -14.54
CA GLU A 102 2.03 4.59 -14.42
C GLU A 102 3.23 3.63 -14.48
N VAL A 103 3.10 2.45 -15.10
CA VAL A 103 4.26 1.54 -15.31
C VAL A 103 4.69 1.46 -16.79
N ILE A 104 4.36 2.45 -17.60
CA ILE A 104 4.90 2.58 -18.96
C ILE A 104 5.48 3.98 -19.17
N GLU A 105 6.60 4.26 -18.51
CA GLU A 105 7.74 4.93 -19.16
C GLU A 105 9.01 4.25 -18.63
N VAL A 106 9.55 3.35 -19.43
CA VAL A 106 10.93 2.83 -19.33
C VAL A 106 11.77 3.62 -20.32
#